data_AF-A0A3D0HPE0-F1
#
_entry.id   AF-A0A3D0HPE0-F1
#
_cell.length_a   1.000
_cell.length_b   1.000
_cell.length_c   1.000
_cell.angle_alpha   90.00
_cell.angle_beta   90.00
_cell.angle_gamma   90.00
#
_symmetry.space_group_name_H-M   'P 1'
#
loop_
_entity.id
_entity.type
_entity.pdbx_description
1 polymer ?
#
loop_
_entity_poly.entity_id
_entity_poly.type
_entity_poly.pdbx_seq_one_letter_code
_entity_poly.pdbx_strand_id
1 'polypeptide(L)'
;MIKTKKGTALLLAFTLCASILAPNSVDAAKVKKPVLSKKKLTLVRDKSATIRLKKAGKGKVTWSSSDKTVCRITKKKKTSCKVKAVGNGSAKISCKVKKGKKTFKLSCKVKVKPKVVTNLPSILKTYESQIPYMGTCLNYGSAAYKRELQNEKTLNFVKNQFNSFTLENEMKPDNILGSRPTTMTVAEAKAKGYYIPENYKESTVPSLNFREVDGALEVAAKNGLKMRAHTLVWHSQTPDWFFKENYSDDGDWVSKEVMIQRMEN
;
A
#
# COMPACT_ATOMS: atom_id res chain seq x y z
N MET A 1 65.86 86.18 -28.14
CA MET A 1 64.84 86.71 -27.22
C MET A 1 64.15 85.53 -26.54
N ILE A 2 64.60 85.12 -25.35
CA ILE A 2 64.09 85.51 -24.02
C ILE A 2 62.63 85.06 -23.76
N LYS A 3 62.54 84.01 -22.92
CA LYS A 3 61.53 83.68 -21.87
C LYS A 3 60.10 83.31 -22.37
N THR A 4 59.34 82.40 -21.73
CA THR A 4 59.09 82.26 -20.28
C THR A 4 58.26 80.99 -19.96
N LYS A 5 58.52 80.41 -18.77
CA LYS A 5 57.60 79.83 -17.73
C LYS A 5 56.71 78.61 -18.09
N LYS A 6 56.90 77.44 -17.44
CA LYS A 6 56.47 77.00 -16.08
C LYS A 6 54.95 76.83 -15.91
N GLY A 7 54.52 75.58 -15.62
CA GLY A 7 53.19 75.25 -15.11
C GLY A 7 53.04 73.76 -14.79
N THR A 8 52.92 73.45 -13.50
CA THR A 8 52.80 72.14 -12.84
C THR A 8 51.41 71.49 -12.94
N ALA A 9 51.37 70.15 -12.94
CA ALA A 9 50.41 69.23 -12.25
C ALA A 9 50.36 67.89 -13.02
N LEU A 10 50.12 66.70 -12.49
CA LEU A 10 50.09 66.08 -11.16
C LEU A 10 49.81 64.59 -11.49
N LEU A 11 50.58 63.65 -10.90
CA LEU A 11 50.30 62.23 -10.64
C LEU A 11 49.31 61.45 -11.55
N LEU A 12 49.75 60.30 -12.09
CA LEU A 12 49.52 58.98 -11.48
C LEU A 12 50.19 57.86 -12.29
N ALA A 13 50.83 56.97 -11.55
CA ALA A 13 51.57 55.79 -12.00
C ALA A 13 50.67 54.75 -12.69
N PHE A 14 51.25 53.93 -13.59
CA PHE A 14 51.54 52.52 -13.28
C PHE A 14 52.23 51.86 -14.48
N THR A 15 53.40 51.29 -14.21
CA THR A 15 54.20 50.44 -15.08
C THR A 15 53.47 49.14 -15.39
N LEU A 16 53.53 48.67 -16.65
CA LEU A 16 53.34 47.26 -16.97
C LEU A 16 54.27 46.83 -18.10
N CYS A 17 55.33 46.11 -17.72
CA CYS A 17 56.18 45.34 -18.62
C CYS A 17 55.45 44.08 -19.11
N ALA A 18 55.78 43.70 -20.35
CA ALA A 18 55.21 42.61 -21.13
C ALA A 18 55.45 41.20 -20.56
N SER A 19 54.52 40.28 -20.83
CA SER A 19 54.84 38.86 -21.05
C SER A 19 53.74 38.12 -21.84
N ILE A 20 54.12 37.71 -23.05
CA ILE A 20 53.83 36.44 -23.75
C ILE A 20 52.44 35.81 -23.53
N LEU A 21 51.57 35.94 -24.54
CA LEU A 21 50.37 35.13 -24.71
C LEU A 21 50.73 33.73 -25.24
N ALA A 22 50.73 32.73 -24.36
CA ALA A 22 50.49 31.35 -24.78
C ALA A 22 48.98 31.18 -25.05
N PRO A 23 48.55 30.50 -26.13
CA PRO A 23 47.14 30.20 -26.32
C PRO A 23 46.70 29.21 -25.24
N ASN A 24 45.92 29.72 -24.29
CA ASN A 24 45.18 28.90 -23.32
C ASN A 24 44.43 27.80 -24.09
N SER A 25 44.86 26.55 -23.91
CA SER A 25 44.03 25.39 -24.22
C SER A 25 42.76 25.52 -23.38
N VAL A 26 41.65 25.87 -24.02
CA VAL A 26 40.31 25.77 -23.44
C VAL A 26 40.10 24.30 -23.06
N ASP A 27 40.28 24.02 -21.78
CA ASP A 27 40.07 22.71 -21.21
C ASP A 27 38.59 22.38 -21.40
N ALA A 28 38.28 21.55 -22.40
CA ALA A 28 36.91 21.26 -22.78
C ALA A 28 36.21 20.59 -21.59
N ALA A 29 35.31 21.34 -20.92
CA ALA A 29 34.57 20.90 -19.75
C ALA A 29 34.11 19.43 -19.91
N LYS A 30 34.67 18.53 -19.11
CA LYS A 30 34.45 17.08 -19.21
C LYS A 30 32.94 16.79 -19.24
N VAL A 31 32.45 16.40 -20.42
CA VAL A 31 31.03 16.07 -20.64
C VAL A 31 30.58 15.02 -19.63
N LYS A 32 29.72 15.41 -18.67
CA LYS A 32 29.19 14.49 -17.64
C LYS A 32 28.59 13.24 -18.29
N LYS A 33 29.13 12.06 -17.94
CA LYS A 33 28.75 10.76 -18.50
C LYS A 33 27.27 10.45 -18.16
N PRO A 34 26.44 10.05 -19.14
CA PRO A 34 25.07 9.62 -18.87
C PRO A 34 25.06 8.37 -17.99
N VAL A 35 24.05 8.23 -17.11
CA VAL A 35 23.95 7.12 -16.16
C VAL A 35 22.49 6.65 -16.05
N LEU A 36 22.28 5.33 -15.98
CA LEU A 36 20.96 4.75 -15.70
C LEU A 36 20.68 4.73 -14.20
N SER A 37 19.43 4.90 -13.81
CA SER A 37 18.99 4.79 -12.42
C SER A 37 19.20 3.39 -11.84
N LYS A 38 19.28 2.36 -12.68
CA LYS A 38 19.47 0.95 -12.29
C LYS A 38 20.31 0.24 -13.34
N LYS A 39 21.34 -0.51 -12.91
CA LYS A 39 22.13 -1.42 -13.75
C LYS A 39 21.59 -2.85 -13.76
N LYS A 40 20.84 -3.22 -12.73
CA LYS A 40 20.13 -4.50 -12.58
C LYS A 40 18.71 -4.24 -12.08
N LEU A 41 17.76 -5.07 -12.48
CA LEU A 41 16.37 -5.02 -12.06
C LEU A 41 15.82 -6.46 -12.03
N THR A 42 15.07 -6.80 -10.98
CA THR A 42 14.29 -8.04 -10.95
C THR A 42 12.81 -7.67 -10.99
N LEU A 43 12.05 -8.30 -11.89
CA LEU A 43 10.61 -8.15 -11.99
C LEU A 43 9.94 -9.52 -11.89
N VAL A 44 8.75 -9.55 -11.29
CA VAL A 44 7.83 -10.67 -11.45
C VAL A 44 7.10 -10.50 -12.78
N ARG A 45 6.79 -11.60 -13.48
CA ARG A 45 6.00 -11.59 -14.72
C ARG A 45 4.76 -10.69 -14.60
N ASP A 46 4.43 -10.00 -15.70
CA ASP A 46 3.36 -8.99 -15.84
C ASP A 46 3.55 -7.67 -15.10
N LYS A 47 4.52 -7.56 -14.18
CA LYS A 47 4.86 -6.29 -13.54
C LYS A 47 5.65 -5.38 -14.47
N SER A 48 5.59 -4.09 -14.18
CA SER A 48 6.32 -3.06 -14.93
C SER A 48 7.18 -2.22 -14.00
N ALA A 49 8.28 -1.69 -14.52
CA ALA A 49 9.08 -0.68 -13.84
C ALA A 49 9.65 0.33 -14.83
N THR A 50 10.03 1.51 -14.31
CA THR A 50 10.64 2.57 -15.10
C THR A 50 12.14 2.65 -14.82
N ILE A 51 12.94 2.59 -15.87
CA ILE A 51 14.38 2.89 -15.85
C ILE A 51 14.53 4.36 -16.27
N ARG A 52 15.22 5.17 -15.46
CA ARG A 52 15.48 6.59 -15.76
C ARG A 52 16.91 6.78 -16.24
N LEU A 53 17.11 7.73 -17.13
CA LEU A 53 18.41 8.19 -17.63
C LEU A 53 18.71 9.57 -17.06
N LYS A 54 19.83 9.68 -16.33
CA LYS A 54 20.35 10.93 -15.80
C LYS A 54 21.49 11.45 -16.68
N LYS A 55 21.73 12.77 -16.64
CA LYS A 55 22.86 13.44 -17.32
C LYS A 55 22.87 13.24 -18.86
N ALA A 56 21.70 13.10 -19.47
CA ALA A 56 21.55 12.93 -20.92
C ALA A 56 21.90 14.20 -21.74
N GLY A 57 21.70 15.40 -21.16
CA GLY A 57 21.93 16.68 -21.83
C GLY A 57 21.17 16.81 -23.15
N LYS A 58 21.77 17.47 -24.15
CA LYS A 58 21.21 17.60 -25.51
C LYS A 58 21.39 16.34 -26.39
N GLY A 59 21.90 15.23 -25.85
CA GLY A 59 22.17 14.01 -26.62
C GLY A 59 20.91 13.29 -27.13
N LYS A 60 21.01 12.65 -28.30
CA LYS A 60 19.98 11.77 -28.88
C LYS A 60 19.98 10.43 -28.14
N VAL A 61 18.82 9.98 -27.68
CA VAL A 61 18.66 8.78 -26.84
C VAL A 61 17.86 7.71 -27.58
N THR A 62 18.36 6.48 -27.59
CA THR A 62 17.66 5.31 -28.15
C THR A 62 17.57 4.20 -27.10
N TRP A 63 16.37 3.62 -26.97
CA TRP A 63 16.09 2.50 -26.08
C TRP A 63 15.71 1.25 -26.85
N SER A 64 16.32 0.11 -26.50
CA SER A 64 16.01 -1.22 -27.03
C SER A 64 15.97 -2.27 -25.94
N SER A 65 15.23 -3.35 -26.18
CA SER A 65 15.32 -4.59 -25.40
C SER A 65 16.06 -5.62 -26.23
N SER A 66 16.96 -6.39 -25.62
CA SER A 66 17.62 -7.52 -26.27
C SER A 66 16.65 -8.67 -26.57
N ASP A 67 15.58 -8.80 -25.79
CA ASP A 67 14.58 -9.84 -25.94
C ASP A 67 13.21 -9.29 -25.52
N LYS A 68 12.33 -9.11 -26.52
CA LYS A 68 10.98 -8.58 -26.33
C LYS A 68 10.02 -9.62 -25.75
N THR A 69 10.34 -10.92 -25.86
CA THR A 69 9.56 -12.02 -25.29
C THR A 69 9.77 -12.11 -23.78
N VAL A 70 10.95 -11.72 -23.27
CA VAL A 70 11.24 -11.63 -21.83
C VAL A 70 10.87 -10.25 -21.27
N CYS A 71 11.29 -9.16 -21.91
CA CYS A 71 11.01 -7.79 -21.44
C CYS A 71 10.66 -6.85 -22.60
N ARG A 72 9.44 -6.30 -22.58
CA ARG A 72 8.98 -5.34 -23.59
C ARG A 72 9.05 -3.91 -23.08
N ILE A 73 9.53 -3.00 -23.93
CA ILE A 73 9.42 -1.56 -23.65
C ILE A 73 8.01 -1.10 -24.03
N THR A 74 7.25 -0.58 -23.07
CA THR A 74 5.86 -0.14 -23.25
C THR A 74 5.71 1.37 -23.40
N LYS A 75 6.65 2.16 -22.85
CA LYS A 75 6.67 3.62 -23.02
C LYS A 75 8.10 4.13 -23.05
N LYS A 76 8.43 4.97 -24.03
CA LYS A 76 9.78 5.56 -24.20
C LYS A 76 9.69 7.08 -24.04
N LYS A 77 10.62 7.65 -23.30
CA LYS A 77 10.92 9.08 -23.23
C LYS A 77 12.44 9.27 -23.34
N LYS A 78 12.89 10.50 -23.62
CA LYS A 78 14.33 10.82 -23.65
C LYS A 78 15.04 10.46 -22.33
N THR A 79 14.38 10.69 -21.20
CA THR A 79 14.96 10.50 -19.85
C THR A 79 14.43 9.26 -19.13
N SER A 80 13.58 8.44 -19.76
CA SER A 80 13.06 7.24 -19.12
C SER A 80 12.49 6.20 -20.08
N CYS A 81 12.40 4.96 -19.62
CA CYS A 81 11.85 3.84 -20.35
C CYS A 81 11.04 2.95 -19.39
N LYS A 82 9.74 2.76 -19.67
CA LYS A 82 8.88 1.83 -18.94
C LYS A 82 9.01 0.45 -19.58
N VAL A 83 9.35 -0.53 -18.76
CA VAL A 83 9.61 -1.92 -19.15
C VAL A 83 8.56 -2.79 -18.48
N LYS A 84 7.89 -3.65 -19.25
CA LYS A 84 6.96 -4.68 -18.78
C LYS A 84 7.65 -6.04 -18.87
N ALA A 85 7.60 -6.82 -17.79
CA ALA A 85 8.02 -8.21 -17.76
C ALA A 85 6.97 -9.06 -18.51
N VAL A 86 7.41 -9.88 -19.47
CA VAL A 86 6.54 -10.68 -20.34
C VAL A 86 6.81 -12.17 -20.14
N GLY A 87 8.03 -12.61 -20.41
CA GLY A 87 8.47 -14.01 -20.31
C GLY A 87 9.52 -14.20 -19.22
N ASN A 88 9.65 -15.42 -18.72
CA ASN A 88 10.64 -15.76 -17.69
C ASN A 88 12.04 -15.77 -18.29
N GLY A 89 13.05 -15.34 -17.54
CA GLY A 89 14.43 -15.33 -18.01
C GLY A 89 15.16 -14.03 -17.73
N SER A 90 16.13 -13.68 -18.58
CA SER A 90 16.89 -12.44 -18.45
C SER A 90 17.01 -11.71 -19.78
N ALA A 91 16.77 -10.40 -19.78
CA ALA A 91 16.95 -9.52 -20.93
C ALA A 91 17.77 -8.29 -20.55
N LYS A 92 18.31 -7.61 -21.56
CA LYS A 92 19.09 -6.37 -21.39
C LYS A 92 18.33 -5.21 -22.01
N ILE A 93 17.97 -4.23 -21.19
CA ILE A 93 17.44 -2.95 -21.67
C ILE A 93 18.63 -2.03 -21.95
N SER A 94 18.84 -1.73 -23.22
CA SER A 94 19.98 -0.92 -23.67
C SER A 94 19.54 0.53 -23.91
N CYS A 95 20.38 1.47 -23.49
CA CYS A 95 20.22 2.89 -23.70
C CYS A 95 21.48 3.41 -24.41
N LYS A 96 21.32 3.89 -25.65
CA LYS A 96 22.38 4.53 -26.43
C LYS A 96 22.18 6.05 -26.36
N VAL A 97 23.20 6.79 -25.93
CA VAL A 97 23.18 8.27 -25.87
C VAL A 97 24.28 8.82 -26.78
N LYS A 98 23.91 9.50 -27.87
CA LYS A 98 24.84 10.16 -28.80
C LYS A 98 24.95 11.64 -28.43
N LYS A 99 26.16 12.10 -28.06
CA LYS A 99 26.50 13.50 -27.76
C LYS A 99 27.62 13.94 -28.71
N GLY A 100 27.27 14.66 -29.78
CA GLY A 100 28.22 14.98 -30.85
C GLY A 100 28.84 13.71 -31.44
N LYS A 101 30.18 13.64 -31.48
CA LYS A 101 30.95 12.48 -31.96
C LYS A 101 30.99 11.30 -30.96
N LYS A 102 30.65 11.52 -29.67
CA LYS A 102 30.75 10.48 -28.62
C LYS A 102 29.43 9.71 -28.47
N THR A 103 29.52 8.38 -28.37
CA THR A 103 28.37 7.49 -28.10
C THR A 103 28.56 6.74 -26.80
N PHE A 104 27.61 6.88 -25.87
CA PHE A 104 27.58 6.14 -24.62
C PHE A 104 26.57 4.98 -24.72
N LYS A 105 27.05 3.76 -24.50
CA LYS A 105 26.21 2.55 -24.41
C LYS A 105 26.02 2.19 -22.94
N LEU A 106 24.77 2.23 -22.47
CA LEU A 106 24.39 1.84 -21.12
C LEU A 106 23.43 0.65 -21.19
N SER A 107 23.42 -0.16 -20.14
CA SER A 107 22.45 -1.25 -20.08
C SER A 107 21.99 -1.55 -18.66
N CYS A 108 20.77 -2.06 -18.57
CA CYS A 108 20.17 -2.61 -17.36
C CYS A 108 19.86 -4.09 -17.61
N LYS A 109 20.42 -4.99 -16.80
CA LYS A 109 20.05 -6.42 -16.81
C LYS A 109 18.74 -6.59 -16.06
N VAL A 110 17.71 -7.06 -16.75
CA VAL A 110 16.39 -7.34 -16.18
C VAL A 110 16.24 -8.86 -16.04
N LYS A 111 16.08 -9.36 -14.83
CA LYS A 111 15.71 -10.75 -14.55
C LYS A 111 14.19 -10.81 -14.30
N VAL A 112 13.49 -11.60 -15.10
CA VAL A 112 12.06 -11.85 -14.91
C VAL A 112 11.89 -13.17 -14.21
N LYS A 113 11.35 -13.11 -12.99
CA LYS A 113 10.93 -14.27 -12.23
C LYS A 113 9.51 -14.67 -12.67
N PRO A 114 9.20 -15.98 -12.67
CA PRO A 114 7.83 -16.44 -12.86
C PRO A 114 6.90 -15.75 -11.88
N LYS A 115 5.66 -15.53 -12.31
CA LYS A 115 4.57 -15.30 -11.37
C LYS A 115 4.45 -16.57 -10.56
N VAL A 116 4.62 -16.47 -9.24
CA VAL A 116 4.33 -17.60 -8.35
C VAL A 116 2.82 -17.83 -8.45
N VAL A 117 2.45 -18.90 -9.13
CA VAL A 117 1.09 -19.43 -9.13
C VAL A 117 1.16 -20.68 -8.29
N THR A 118 0.66 -20.61 -7.07
CA THR A 118 0.55 -21.76 -6.18
C THR A 118 -0.63 -22.58 -6.66
N ASN A 119 -0.37 -23.61 -7.48
CA ASN A 119 -1.39 -24.62 -7.81
C ASN A 119 -1.50 -25.62 -6.65
N LEU A 120 -1.84 -25.11 -5.47
CA LEU A 120 -2.00 -25.93 -4.27
C LEU A 120 -3.27 -26.76 -4.42
N PRO A 121 -3.21 -28.08 -4.16
CA PRO A 121 -4.42 -28.87 -3.96
C PRO A 121 -5.34 -28.19 -2.96
N SER A 122 -6.64 -28.36 -3.15
CA SER A 122 -7.65 -27.81 -2.24
C SER A 122 -7.73 -28.70 -1.00
N ILE A 123 -7.43 -28.16 0.18
CA ILE A 123 -7.59 -28.88 1.44
C ILE A 123 -9.06 -29.27 1.66
N LEU A 124 -10.00 -28.38 1.29
CA LEU A 124 -11.43 -28.72 1.27
C LEU A 124 -11.70 -29.97 0.45
N LYS A 125 -11.29 -30.01 -0.83
CA LYS A 125 -11.56 -31.19 -1.69
C LYS A 125 -10.92 -32.47 -1.17
N THR A 126 -9.75 -32.38 -0.54
CA THR A 126 -9.07 -33.54 0.03
C THR A 126 -9.85 -34.16 1.19
N TYR A 127 -10.57 -33.35 1.98
CA TYR A 127 -11.18 -33.77 3.24
C TYR A 127 -12.70 -33.58 3.32
N GLU A 128 -13.38 -33.16 2.25
CA GLU A 128 -14.81 -32.80 2.29
C GLU A 128 -15.71 -33.97 2.70
N SER A 129 -15.28 -35.22 2.49
CA SER A 129 -16.03 -36.40 2.94
C SER A 129 -16.01 -36.59 4.47
N GLN A 130 -15.01 -36.05 5.16
CA GLN A 130 -14.86 -36.15 6.62
C GLN A 130 -15.16 -34.81 7.32
N ILE A 131 -14.78 -33.70 6.70
CA ILE A 131 -14.91 -32.34 7.22
C ILE A 131 -15.68 -31.52 6.17
N PRO A 132 -17.03 -31.58 6.20
CA PRO A 132 -17.85 -30.91 5.18
C PRO A 132 -17.75 -29.39 5.24
N TYR A 133 -17.34 -28.83 6.39
CA TYR A 133 -17.10 -27.39 6.57
C TYR A 133 -15.65 -27.12 6.95
N MET A 134 -14.81 -26.93 5.94
CA MET A 134 -13.40 -26.58 6.11
C MET A 134 -13.27 -25.08 6.37
N GLY A 135 -12.85 -24.73 7.59
CA GLY A 135 -12.89 -23.37 8.12
C GLY A 135 -11.53 -22.67 8.21
N THR A 136 -11.55 -21.33 8.16
CA THR A 136 -10.40 -20.45 8.50
C THR A 136 -10.87 -19.21 9.26
N CYS A 137 -9.96 -18.49 9.93
CA CYS A 137 -10.25 -17.17 10.50
C CYS A 137 -9.97 -16.07 9.46
N LEU A 138 -10.83 -15.05 9.37
CA LEU A 138 -10.70 -13.93 8.44
C LEU A 138 -11.22 -12.64 9.08
N ASN A 139 -10.76 -11.49 8.60
CA ASN A 139 -11.38 -10.19 8.88
C ASN A 139 -12.07 -9.63 7.63
N TYR A 140 -13.06 -8.77 7.87
CA TYR A 140 -13.68 -7.94 6.84
C TYR A 140 -13.00 -6.58 6.75
N GLY A 141 -12.80 -5.93 7.89
CA GLY A 141 -12.28 -4.56 8.00
C GLY A 141 -13.23 -3.49 7.45
N SER A 142 -12.77 -2.24 7.51
CA SER A 142 -13.57 -1.08 7.09
C SER A 142 -13.37 -0.71 5.63
N ALA A 143 -14.15 0.26 5.12
CA ALA A 143 -13.95 0.81 3.77
C ALA A 143 -12.55 1.43 3.59
N ALA A 144 -12.00 2.03 4.66
CA ALA A 144 -10.67 2.64 4.67
C ALA A 144 -9.55 1.61 4.92
N TYR A 145 -9.85 0.54 5.65
CA TYR A 145 -8.89 -0.50 6.02
C TYR A 145 -9.43 -1.88 5.66
N LYS A 146 -9.34 -2.19 4.36
CA LYS A 146 -9.81 -3.45 3.78
C LYS A 146 -8.97 -4.65 4.22
N ARG A 147 -9.62 -5.74 4.61
CA ARG A 147 -8.97 -6.98 5.06
C ARG A 147 -9.20 -8.14 4.10
N GLU A 148 -8.99 -9.37 4.56
CA GLU A 148 -8.91 -10.59 3.74
C GLU A 148 -10.17 -10.80 2.89
N LEU A 149 -11.36 -10.61 3.47
CA LEU A 149 -12.65 -10.77 2.76
C LEU A 149 -12.86 -9.72 1.66
N GLN A 150 -12.22 -8.55 1.77
CA GLN A 150 -12.27 -7.48 0.77
C GLN A 150 -11.10 -7.52 -0.23
N ASN A 151 -10.14 -8.45 -0.06
CA ASN A 151 -9.01 -8.62 -0.96
C ASN A 151 -9.26 -9.75 -1.95
N GLU A 152 -9.45 -9.43 -3.23
CA GLU A 152 -9.77 -10.40 -4.28
C GLU A 152 -8.81 -11.59 -4.34
N LYS A 153 -7.51 -11.38 -4.13
CA LYS A 153 -6.52 -12.48 -4.18
C LYS A 153 -6.66 -13.41 -2.99
N THR A 154 -6.81 -12.84 -1.80
CA THR A 154 -6.99 -13.64 -0.58
C THR A 154 -8.33 -14.36 -0.62
N LEU A 155 -9.41 -13.68 -1.02
CA LEU A 155 -10.73 -14.29 -1.17
C LEU A 155 -10.72 -15.45 -2.18
N ASN A 156 -10.05 -15.30 -3.33
CA ASN A 156 -9.91 -16.38 -4.30
C ASN A 156 -9.12 -17.57 -3.74
N PHE A 157 -8.08 -17.31 -2.93
CA PHE A 157 -7.39 -18.37 -2.21
C PHE A 157 -8.31 -19.06 -1.20
N VAL A 158 -9.04 -18.29 -0.39
CA VAL A 158 -9.98 -18.80 0.61
C VAL A 158 -11.01 -19.70 -0.04
N LYS A 159 -11.68 -19.25 -1.10
CA LYS A 159 -12.70 -20.03 -1.81
C LYS A 159 -12.17 -21.32 -2.43
N ASN A 160 -10.87 -21.40 -2.71
CA ASN A 160 -10.25 -22.63 -3.20
C ASN A 160 -9.95 -23.61 -2.06
N GLN A 161 -9.74 -23.12 -0.84
CA GLN A 161 -9.24 -23.93 0.28
C GLN A 161 -10.30 -24.21 1.35
N PHE A 162 -11.30 -23.34 1.49
CA PHE A 162 -12.26 -23.30 2.58
C PHE A 162 -13.66 -23.00 2.04
N ASN A 163 -14.68 -23.52 2.71
CA ASN A 163 -16.09 -23.18 2.48
C ASN A 163 -16.77 -22.61 3.74
N SER A 164 -16.02 -22.45 4.83
CA SER A 164 -16.46 -21.79 6.05
C SER A 164 -15.41 -20.78 6.54
N PHE A 165 -15.83 -19.76 7.28
CA PHE A 165 -14.91 -18.91 8.03
C PHE A 165 -15.50 -18.45 9.36
N THR A 166 -14.63 -17.95 10.23
CA THR A 166 -14.99 -17.26 11.48
C THR A 166 -14.40 -15.85 11.41
N LEU A 167 -15.16 -14.83 11.80
CA LEU A 167 -14.61 -13.48 11.93
C LEU A 167 -13.64 -13.44 13.11
N GLU A 168 -12.40 -12.99 12.88
CA GLU A 168 -11.38 -12.99 13.93
C GLU A 168 -11.70 -12.00 15.05
N ASN A 169 -12.28 -10.83 14.72
CA ASN A 169 -12.58 -9.79 15.72
C ASN A 169 -13.96 -9.15 15.57
N GLU A 170 -14.50 -9.06 14.36
CA GLU A 170 -15.62 -8.16 14.08
C GLU A 170 -16.96 -8.56 14.74
N MET A 171 -17.05 -9.77 15.28
CA MET A 171 -18.20 -10.27 16.04
C MET A 171 -17.94 -10.40 17.54
N LYS A 172 -16.79 -9.95 18.04
CA LYS A 172 -16.52 -9.91 19.48
C LYS A 172 -17.29 -8.77 20.15
N PRO A 173 -17.61 -8.90 21.44
CA PRO A 173 -18.42 -7.90 22.13
C PRO A 173 -17.86 -6.48 22.04
N ASP A 174 -16.55 -6.26 22.16
CA ASP A 174 -15.92 -4.93 22.00
C ASP A 174 -16.13 -4.29 20.62
N ASN A 175 -16.18 -5.08 19.55
CA ASN A 175 -16.41 -4.58 18.19
C ASN A 175 -17.89 -4.27 17.94
N ILE A 176 -18.79 -5.07 18.52
CA ILE A 176 -20.24 -4.88 18.39
C ILE A 176 -20.75 -3.75 19.30
N LEU A 177 -20.32 -3.72 20.56
CA LEU A 177 -20.73 -2.74 21.58
C LEU A 177 -19.93 -1.44 21.48
N GLY A 178 -18.68 -1.51 21.00
CA GLY A 178 -17.76 -0.38 20.94
C GLY A 178 -16.95 -0.20 22.23
N SER A 179 -15.80 0.47 22.10
CA SER A 179 -14.91 0.78 23.23
C SER A 179 -15.46 1.84 24.18
N ARG A 180 -16.49 2.57 23.77
CA ARG A 180 -17.21 3.56 24.58
C ARG A 180 -18.69 3.25 24.53
N PRO A 181 -19.42 3.47 25.63
CA PRO A 181 -20.86 3.24 25.66
C PRO A 181 -21.54 4.13 24.64
N THR A 182 -22.33 3.50 23.78
CA THR A 182 -23.35 4.18 22.98
C THR A 182 -24.66 3.48 23.26
N THR A 183 -25.66 4.24 23.68
CA THR A 183 -26.96 3.69 24.07
C THR A 183 -28.08 4.32 23.28
N MET A 184 -29.24 3.66 23.29
CA MET A 184 -30.50 4.22 22.81
C MET A 184 -31.61 3.88 23.80
N THR A 185 -32.71 4.61 23.77
CA THR A 185 -33.86 4.32 24.61
C THR A 185 -34.45 2.95 24.27
N VAL A 186 -35.10 2.31 25.24
CA VAL A 186 -35.83 1.05 25.00
C VAL A 186 -36.87 1.19 23.88
N ALA A 187 -37.54 2.34 23.78
CA ALA A 187 -38.51 2.60 22.71
C ALA A 187 -37.85 2.62 21.31
N GLU A 188 -36.70 3.29 21.17
CA GLU A 188 -35.93 3.30 19.92
C GLU A 188 -35.41 1.92 19.54
N ALA A 189 -34.95 1.14 20.53
CA ALA A 189 -34.46 -0.22 20.31
C ALA A 189 -35.57 -1.14 19.78
N LYS A 190 -36.76 -1.12 20.42
CA LYS A 190 -37.94 -1.85 19.94
C LYS A 190 -38.34 -1.44 18.53
N ALA A 191 -38.31 -0.13 18.22
CA ALA A 191 -38.59 0.37 16.88
C ALA A 191 -37.57 -0.12 15.82
N LYS A 192 -36.34 -0.44 16.23
CA LYS A 192 -35.30 -1.06 15.39
C LYS A 192 -35.33 -2.59 15.37
N GLY A 193 -36.32 -3.21 16.03
CA GLY A 193 -36.51 -4.66 16.05
C GLY A 193 -35.65 -5.40 17.08
N TYR A 194 -35.10 -4.71 18.08
CA TYR A 194 -34.45 -5.38 19.20
C TYR A 194 -35.48 -6.18 19.98
N TYR A 195 -35.07 -7.36 20.46
CA TYR A 195 -35.83 -8.06 21.48
C TYR A 195 -35.50 -7.42 22.82
N ILE A 196 -36.51 -7.01 23.59
CA ILE A 196 -36.32 -6.46 24.93
C ILE A 196 -37.19 -7.28 25.88
N PRO A 197 -36.61 -7.98 26.87
CA PRO A 197 -37.40 -8.81 27.76
C PRO A 197 -38.35 -7.95 28.60
N GLU A 198 -39.53 -8.49 28.93
CA GLU A 198 -40.58 -7.73 29.63
C GLU A 198 -40.14 -7.20 30.99
N ASN A 199 -39.22 -7.90 31.65
CA ASN A 199 -38.68 -7.53 32.96
C ASN A 199 -37.51 -6.53 32.88
N TYR A 200 -37.12 -6.04 31.70
CA TYR A 200 -36.00 -5.10 31.52
C TYR A 200 -36.28 -3.76 32.23
N LYS A 201 -35.42 -3.39 33.19
CA LYS A 201 -35.68 -2.23 34.07
C LYS A 201 -34.97 -0.94 33.67
N GLU A 202 -33.93 -1.01 32.84
CA GLU A 202 -33.16 0.18 32.47
C GLU A 202 -33.89 0.97 31.37
N SER A 203 -33.71 2.29 31.36
CA SER A 203 -34.35 3.17 30.36
C SER A 203 -33.68 3.11 28.99
N THR A 204 -32.47 2.57 28.92
CA THR A 204 -31.66 2.48 27.70
C THR A 204 -31.01 1.10 27.55
N VAL A 205 -30.63 0.78 26.32
CA VAL A 205 -29.85 -0.41 25.94
C VAL A 205 -28.63 0.00 25.12
N PRO A 206 -27.59 -0.84 25.04
CA PRO A 206 -26.47 -0.62 24.12
C PRO A 206 -26.92 -0.57 22.65
N SER A 207 -26.33 0.35 21.89
CA SER A 207 -26.43 0.35 20.44
C SER A 207 -25.40 -0.63 19.86
N LEU A 208 -25.86 -1.52 18.97
CA LEU A 208 -25.03 -2.56 18.38
C LEU A 208 -24.57 -2.13 16.99
N ASN A 209 -23.29 -2.37 16.68
CA ASN A 209 -22.69 -2.02 15.39
C ASN A 209 -22.39 -3.27 14.55
N PHE A 210 -23.29 -3.57 13.61
CA PHE A 210 -23.14 -4.73 12.71
C PHE A 210 -22.54 -4.40 11.34
N ARG A 211 -22.14 -3.16 11.07
CA ARG A 211 -21.73 -2.71 9.72
C ARG A 211 -20.69 -3.61 9.04
N GLU A 212 -19.67 -4.04 9.79
CA GLU A 212 -18.61 -4.90 9.24
C GLU A 212 -19.05 -6.36 9.14
N VAL A 213 -19.92 -6.82 10.04
CA VAL A 213 -20.53 -8.15 10.01
C VAL A 213 -21.47 -8.29 8.81
N ASP A 214 -22.29 -7.27 8.54
CA ASP A 214 -23.17 -7.23 7.37
C ASP A 214 -22.37 -7.33 6.08
N GLY A 215 -21.28 -6.56 5.97
CA GLY A 215 -20.37 -6.65 4.83
C GLY A 215 -19.72 -8.03 4.69
N ALA A 216 -19.32 -8.66 5.80
CA ALA A 216 -18.77 -10.01 5.79
C ALA A 216 -19.81 -11.04 5.33
N LEU A 217 -21.04 -10.94 5.82
CA LEU A 217 -22.17 -11.80 5.44
C LEU A 217 -22.53 -11.65 3.97
N GLU A 218 -22.52 -10.44 3.43
CA GLU A 218 -22.72 -10.21 1.99
C GLU A 218 -21.64 -10.92 1.15
N VAL A 219 -20.37 -10.79 1.53
CA VAL A 219 -19.27 -11.48 0.84
C VAL A 219 -19.46 -13.00 0.95
N ALA A 220 -19.87 -13.49 2.11
CA ALA A 220 -20.12 -14.90 2.35
C ALA A 220 -21.22 -15.44 1.42
N ALA A 221 -22.37 -14.76 1.40
CA ALA A 221 -23.52 -15.11 0.55
C ALA A 221 -23.16 -15.09 -0.94
N LYS A 222 -22.46 -14.05 -1.41
CA LYS A 222 -22.02 -13.90 -2.81
C LYS A 222 -21.03 -14.99 -3.25
N ASN A 223 -20.32 -15.63 -2.33
CA ASN A 223 -19.25 -16.58 -2.64
C ASN A 223 -19.52 -18.01 -2.14
N GLY A 224 -20.72 -18.29 -1.62
CA GLY A 224 -21.07 -19.61 -1.12
C GLY A 224 -20.29 -20.02 0.13
N LEU A 225 -19.78 -19.06 0.91
CA LEU A 225 -19.10 -19.33 2.18
C LEU A 225 -20.11 -19.35 3.32
N LYS A 226 -19.92 -20.27 4.27
CA LYS A 226 -20.60 -20.24 5.56
C LYS A 226 -19.80 -19.42 6.56
N MET A 227 -20.48 -18.75 7.47
CA MET A 227 -19.84 -18.00 8.55
C MET A 227 -20.21 -18.65 9.89
N ARG A 228 -19.21 -18.81 10.76
CA ARG A 228 -19.39 -19.18 12.16
C ARG A 228 -19.26 -17.93 13.00
N ALA A 229 -20.28 -17.63 13.80
CA ALA A 229 -20.25 -16.49 14.71
C ALA A 229 -19.25 -16.73 15.84
N HIS A 230 -18.52 -15.68 16.22
CA HIS A 230 -17.59 -15.70 17.34
C HIS A 230 -17.43 -14.26 17.88
N THR A 231 -18.04 -13.90 19.00
CA THR A 231 -18.82 -14.71 19.95
C THR A 231 -19.77 -13.82 20.74
N LEU A 232 -20.84 -14.39 21.32
CA LEU A 232 -21.83 -13.63 22.09
C LEU A 232 -21.34 -13.29 23.50
N VAL A 233 -20.71 -14.25 24.18
CA VAL A 233 -20.25 -14.09 25.57
C VAL A 233 -18.78 -14.45 25.66
N TRP A 234 -17.98 -13.54 26.22
CA TRP A 234 -16.56 -13.77 26.43
C TRP A 234 -16.00 -12.90 27.54
N HIS A 235 -15.02 -13.44 28.30
CA HIS A 235 -14.35 -12.70 29.38
C HIS A 235 -13.27 -11.75 28.87
N SER A 236 -12.87 -11.88 27.60
CA SER A 236 -11.89 -11.02 26.94
C SER A 236 -12.56 -10.28 25.81
N GLN A 237 -12.06 -9.08 25.48
CA GLN A 237 -12.62 -8.25 24.41
C GLN A 237 -14.12 -7.98 24.61
N THR A 238 -14.49 -7.73 25.86
CA THR A 238 -15.81 -7.27 26.27
C THR A 238 -15.61 -6.03 27.13
N PRO A 239 -16.23 -4.90 26.81
CA PRO A 239 -15.96 -3.66 27.51
C PRO A 239 -16.55 -3.67 28.94
N ASP A 240 -15.79 -3.18 29.91
CA ASP A 240 -16.17 -3.16 31.32
C ASP A 240 -17.47 -2.37 31.56
N TRP A 241 -17.67 -1.25 30.86
CA TRP A 241 -18.90 -0.48 30.94
C TRP A 241 -20.17 -1.31 30.73
N PHE A 242 -20.13 -2.41 29.98
CA PHE A 242 -21.29 -3.27 29.77
C PHE A 242 -21.75 -4.00 31.03
N PHE A 243 -20.87 -4.16 32.02
CA PHE A 243 -21.14 -4.83 33.29
C PHE A 243 -21.40 -3.85 34.44
N LYS A 244 -21.39 -2.54 34.16
CA LYS A 244 -21.45 -1.49 35.16
C LYS A 244 -22.71 -0.67 35.08
N GLU A 245 -23.09 -0.10 36.22
CA GLU A 245 -24.23 0.79 36.33
C GLU A 245 -24.10 1.96 35.34
N ASN A 246 -25.24 2.37 34.77
CA ASN A 246 -25.33 3.47 33.80
C ASN A 246 -24.46 3.29 32.53
N TYR A 247 -24.01 2.07 32.24
CA TYR A 247 -23.08 1.78 31.15
C TYR A 247 -21.81 2.64 31.22
N SER A 248 -21.24 2.83 32.41
CA SER A 248 -20.06 3.66 32.65
C SER A 248 -18.91 2.85 33.22
N ASP A 249 -17.68 3.09 32.74
CA ASP A 249 -16.48 2.47 33.31
C ASP A 249 -16.24 2.87 34.77
N ASP A 250 -16.77 4.02 35.21
CA ASP A 250 -16.70 4.51 36.60
C ASP A 250 -17.86 4.00 37.48
N GLY A 251 -18.83 3.28 36.90
CA GLY A 251 -19.96 2.72 37.63
C GLY A 251 -19.58 1.51 38.49
N ASP A 252 -20.43 1.22 39.46
CA ASP A 252 -20.38 -0.03 40.23
C ASP A 252 -20.83 -1.21 39.35
N TRP A 253 -20.46 -2.43 39.74
CA TRP A 253 -20.90 -3.65 39.06
C TRP A 253 -22.40 -3.85 39.24
N VAL A 254 -23.11 -4.15 38.15
CA VAL A 254 -24.55 -4.42 38.23
C VAL A 254 -24.84 -5.74 38.93
N SER A 255 -26.07 -5.89 39.43
CA SER A 255 -26.53 -7.16 39.99
C SER A 255 -26.63 -8.25 38.92
N LYS A 256 -26.65 -9.51 39.37
CA LYS A 256 -26.87 -10.68 38.50
C LYS A 256 -28.14 -10.54 37.68
N GLU A 257 -29.22 -10.04 38.28
CA GLU A 257 -30.53 -9.88 37.66
C GLU A 257 -30.48 -8.86 36.51
N VAL A 258 -29.81 -7.72 36.71
CA VAL A 258 -29.60 -6.71 35.66
C VAL A 258 -28.77 -7.30 34.53
N MET A 259 -27.70 -8.04 34.84
CA MET A 259 -26.84 -8.61 33.80
C MET A 259 -27.55 -9.68 32.97
N ILE A 260 -28.42 -10.50 33.58
CA ILE A 260 -29.25 -11.46 32.83
C ILE A 260 -30.15 -10.73 31.83
N GLN A 261 -30.78 -9.62 32.25
CA GLN A 261 -31.63 -8.81 31.36
C GLN A 261 -30.83 -8.18 30.20
N ARG A 262 -29.62 -7.68 30.48
CA ARG A 262 -28.72 -7.13 29.45
C ARG A 262 -28.24 -8.17 28.45
N MET A 263 -28.05 -9.42 28.88
CA MET A 263 -27.59 -10.51 28.00
C MET A 263 -28.71 -11.11 27.13
N GLU A 264 -29.96 -11.01 27.56
CA GLU A 264 -31.11 -11.56 26.83
C GLU A 264 -31.57 -10.66 25.67
N ASN A 265 -31.32 -9.35 25.81
CA ASN A 265 -31.60 -8.31 24.81
C ASN A 265 -30.76 -8.47 23.52
#